data_AF-A0AA43RSI7-F1
#
_entry.id   AF-A0AA43RSI7-F1
#
_cell.length_a   1.000
_cell.length_b   1.000
_cell.length_c   1.000
_cell.angle_alpha   90.00
_cell.angle_beta   90.00
_cell.angle_gamma   90.00
#
_symmetry.space_group_name_H-M   'P 1'
#
loop_
_entity.id
_entity.type
_entity.pdbx_description
1 polymer ?
#
loop_
_entity_poly.entity_id
_entity_poly.type
_entity_poly.pdbx_seq_one_letter_code
_entity_poly.pdbx_strand_id
1 'polypeptide(L)'
;MGTTWIMKTISEYWESYNSLVDMIEDEGIKKSLKDAQLYLNGLTDGWYGFLNEFEKVIVTNSNNLTPEQQKLATFLIKDLKYNLEHRY
;
A
#
# COMPACT_ATOMS: atom_id res chain seq x y z
N MET A 1 -8.40 -21.01 -13.21
CA MET A 1 -7.89 -21.02 -11.82
C MET A 1 -7.25 -19.66 -11.56
N GLY A 2 -7.99 -18.73 -10.96
CA GLY A 2 -7.44 -17.45 -10.56
C GLY A 2 -6.93 -17.58 -9.13
N THR A 3 -5.62 -17.45 -8.91
CA THR A 3 -5.10 -17.30 -7.55
C THR A 3 -5.56 -15.93 -7.05
N THR A 4 -6.62 -15.94 -6.24
CA THR A 4 -6.99 -14.79 -5.42
C THR A 4 -5.87 -14.65 -4.40
N TRP A 5 -4.91 -13.77 -4.66
CA TRP A 5 -3.93 -13.37 -3.68
C TRP A 5 -4.71 -12.66 -2.56
N ILE A 6 -5.01 -13.37 -1.48
CA ILE A 6 -5.53 -12.77 -0.25
C ILE A 6 -4.34 -12.79 0.70
N MET A 7 -3.82 -11.63 1.08
CA MET A 7 -2.83 -11.59 2.15
C MET A 7 -3.55 -11.96 3.45
N LYS A 8 -3.14 -13.07 4.06
CA LYS A 8 -3.85 -13.59 5.23
C LYS A 8 -3.47 -12.85 6.50
N THR A 9 -2.22 -12.37 6.58
CA THR A 9 -1.65 -11.72 7.76
C THR A 9 -1.15 -10.31 7.48
N ILE A 10 -1.14 -9.48 8.53
CA ILE A 10 -0.59 -8.13 8.49
C ILE A 10 0.93 -8.11 8.25
N SER A 11 1.63 -9.19 8.62
CA SER A 11 3.06 -9.35 8.34
C SER A 11 3.32 -9.47 6.84
N GLU A 12 2.59 -10.36 6.16
CA GLU A 12 2.72 -10.54 4.70
C GLU A 12 2.40 -9.26 3.93
N TYR A 13 1.43 -8.48 4.42
CA TYR A 13 1.12 -7.16 3.89
C TYR A 13 2.34 -6.23 3.98
N TRP A 14 2.94 -6.10 5.16
CA TRP A 14 4.08 -5.21 5.37
C TRP A 14 5.33 -5.66 4.61
N GLU A 15 5.57 -6.95 4.48
CA GLU A 15 6.68 -7.48 3.67
C GLU A 15 6.53 -7.06 2.20
N SER A 16 5.31 -7.16 1.66
CA SER A 16 5.05 -6.77 0.28
C SER A 16 5.02 -5.27 0.07
N TYR A 17 4.56 -4.52 1.07
CA TYR A 17 4.64 -3.06 1.07
C TYR A 17 6.11 -2.60 1.08
N ASN A 18 6.95 -3.17 1.94
CA ASN A 18 8.38 -2.85 1.98
C ASN A 18 9.06 -3.22 0.66
N SER A 19 8.73 -4.38 0.09
CA SER A 19 9.20 -4.78 -1.24
C SER A 19 8.83 -3.76 -2.32
N LEU A 20 7.59 -3.26 -2.33
CA LEU A 20 7.18 -2.18 -3.22
C LEU A 20 8.04 -0.91 -3.03
N VAL A 21 8.28 -0.49 -1.80
CA VAL A 21 9.10 0.70 -1.50
C VAL A 21 10.54 0.50 -1.96
N ASP A 22 11.13 -0.68 -1.76
CA ASP A 22 12.47 -1.01 -2.23
C ASP A 22 12.58 -1.09 -3.76
N MET A 23 11.51 -1.52 -4.44
CA MET A 23 11.45 -1.57 -5.91
C MET A 23 11.40 -0.20 -6.58
N ILE A 24 10.92 0.83 -5.89
CA ILE A 24 10.83 2.19 -6.43
C ILE A 24 12.23 2.79 -6.44
N GLU A 25 12.62 3.50 -7.50
CA GLU A 25 13.95 4.15 -7.55
C GLU A 25 13.90 5.61 -7.06
N ASP A 26 12.74 6.26 -7.19
CA ASP A 26 12.55 7.65 -6.78
C ASP A 26 12.46 7.79 -5.25
N GLU A 27 13.47 8.43 -4.67
CA GLU A 27 13.57 8.65 -3.23
C GLU A 27 12.44 9.55 -2.68
N GLY A 28 11.87 10.44 -3.50
CA GLY A 28 10.74 11.29 -3.13
C GLY A 28 9.46 10.48 -2.96
N ILE A 29 9.21 9.54 -3.88
CA ILE A 29 8.09 8.59 -3.78
C ILE A 29 8.30 7.67 -2.58
N LYS A 30 9.50 7.10 -2.40
CA LYS A 30 9.80 6.26 -1.23
C LYS A 30 9.53 6.98 0.08
N LYS A 31 10.01 8.23 0.18
CA LYS A 31 9.80 9.05 1.37
C LYS A 31 8.31 9.28 1.61
N SER A 32 7.56 9.64 0.56
CA SER A 32 6.11 9.86 0.69
C SER A 32 5.36 8.60 1.13
N LEU A 33 5.77 7.43 0.65
CA LEU A 33 5.23 6.14 1.09
C LEU A 33 5.57 5.86 2.56
N LYS A 34 6.81 6.08 2.99
CA LYS A 34 7.21 5.96 4.40
C LYS A 34 6.47 6.95 5.30
N ASP A 35 6.29 8.19 4.86
CA ASP A 35 5.55 9.22 5.59
C ASP A 35 4.07 8.86 5.75
N ALA A 36 3.47 8.15 4.78
CA ALA A 36 2.11 7.64 4.93
C ALA A 36 1.96 6.69 6.13
N GLN A 37 3.01 5.96 6.52
CA GLN A 37 2.98 5.07 7.69
C GLN A 37 2.82 5.85 9.01
N LEU A 38 3.10 7.15 9.04
CA LEU A 38 2.94 7.99 10.23
C LEU A 38 1.47 8.16 10.65
N TYR A 39 0.52 7.85 9.76
CA TYR A 39 -0.90 7.86 10.09
C TYR A 39 -1.31 6.66 10.97
N LEU A 40 -0.49 5.62 11.05
CA LEU A 40 -0.79 4.43 11.84
C LEU A 40 -0.68 4.74 13.33
N ASN A 41 -1.83 4.90 13.97
CA ASN A 41 -1.97 5.17 15.42
C ASN A 41 -2.48 3.96 16.22
N GLY A 42 -2.60 2.79 15.56
CA GLY A 42 -3.18 1.58 16.16
C GLY A 42 -4.72 1.56 16.18
N LEU A 43 -5.38 2.59 15.63
CA LEU A 43 -6.83 2.69 15.48
C LEU A 43 -7.24 2.57 14.01
N THR A 44 -8.52 2.29 13.78
CA THR A 44 -9.09 2.15 12.44
C THR A 44 -8.97 3.45 11.63
N ASP A 45 -9.11 4.62 12.24
CA ASP A 45 -8.96 5.91 11.55
C ASP A 45 -7.54 6.10 11.00
N GLY A 46 -6.52 5.65 11.74
CA GLY A 46 -5.13 5.71 11.29
C GLY A 46 -4.88 4.83 10.07
N TRP A 47 -5.52 3.66 10.00
CA TRP A 47 -5.46 2.80 8.82
C TRP A 47 -6.13 3.40 7.60
N TYR A 48 -7.27 4.08 7.76
CA TYR A 48 -7.89 4.84 6.66
C TYR A 48 -7.02 6.02 6.22
N GLY A 49 -6.37 6.71 7.16
CA GLY A 49 -5.40 7.77 6.86
C GLY A 49 -4.22 7.26 6.04
N PHE A 50 -3.62 6.14 6.47
CA PHE A 50 -2.56 5.46 5.72
C PHE A 50 -3.01 5.05 4.31
N LEU A 51 -4.18 4.41 4.17
CA LEU A 51 -4.73 3.99 2.89
C LEU A 51 -4.91 5.19 1.94
N ASN A 52 -5.45 6.30 2.45
CA ASN A 52 -5.70 7.50 1.66
C ASN A 52 -4.40 8.14 1.14
N GLU A 53 -3.40 8.31 2.01
CA GLU A 53 -2.11 8.86 1.56
C GLU A 53 -1.36 7.89 0.64
N PHE A 54 -1.43 6.58 0.88
CA PHE A 54 -0.85 5.59 -0.01
C PHE A 54 -1.48 5.68 -1.42
N GLU A 55 -2.80 5.66 -1.53
CA GLU A 55 -3.50 5.79 -2.82
C GLU A 55 -3.12 7.09 -3.54
N LYS A 56 -3.10 8.20 -2.82
CA LYS A 56 -2.74 9.51 -3.35
C LYS A 56 -1.31 9.56 -3.90
N VAL A 57 -0.34 8.98 -3.19
CA VAL A 57 1.06 8.91 -3.67
C VAL A 57 1.14 8.12 -4.97
N ILE A 58 0.45 6.98 -5.07
CA ILE A 58 0.46 6.13 -6.26
C ILE A 58 -0.22 6.80 -7.45
N VAL A 59 -1.37 7.45 -7.25
CA VAL A 59 -2.10 8.16 -8.32
C VAL A 59 -1.28 9.34 -8.84
N THR A 60 -0.73 10.16 -7.93
CA THR A 60 0.05 11.36 -8.27
C THR A 60 1.31 11.00 -9.05
N ASN A 61 1.93 9.86 -8.74
CA ASN A 61 3.19 9.43 -9.35
C ASN A 61 3.01 8.29 -10.36
N SER A 62 1.79 8.04 -10.83
CA SER A 62 1.48 6.93 -11.73
C SER A 62 2.42 6.87 -12.94
N ASN A 63 2.73 8.01 -13.58
CA ASN A 63 3.65 8.06 -14.72
C ASN A 63 5.12 7.74 -14.37
N ASN A 64 5.49 7.80 -13.10
CA ASN A 64 6.85 7.53 -12.60
C ASN A 64 7.00 6.10 -12.04
N LEU A 65 5.93 5.31 -12.05
CA LEU A 65 5.92 3.92 -11.58
C LEU A 65 5.93 2.95 -12.75
N THR A 66 6.69 1.88 -12.63
CA THR A 66 6.64 0.79 -13.61
C THR A 66 5.30 0.05 -13.55
N PRO A 67 4.89 -0.65 -14.62
CA PRO A 67 3.65 -1.43 -14.61
C PRO A 67 3.61 -2.47 -13.48
N GLU A 68 4.75 -3.06 -13.10
CA GLU A 68 4.85 -4.00 -11.99
C GLU A 68 4.64 -3.34 -10.64
N GLN A 69 5.28 -2.19 -10.40
CA GLN A 69 5.10 -1.39 -9.18
C GLN A 69 3.63 -0.94 -9.04
N GLN A 70 3.03 -0.44 -10.12
CA GLN A 70 1.61 -0.04 -10.13
C GLN A 70 0.68 -1.21 -9.82
N LYS A 71 0.96 -2.39 -10.37
CA LYS A 71 0.15 -3.59 -10.14
C LYS A 71 0.24 -4.04 -8.68
N LEU A 72 1.46 -4.06 -8.10
CA LEU A 72 1.66 -4.40 -6.70
C LEU A 72 1.02 -3.37 -5.76
N ALA A 73 1.17 -2.08 -6.04
CA ALA A 73 0.53 -1.01 -5.29
C ALA A 73 -1.00 -1.12 -5.33
N THR A 74 -1.58 -1.30 -6.52
CA THR A 74 -3.03 -1.49 -6.68
C THR A 74 -3.53 -2.72 -5.93
N PHE A 75 -2.74 -3.79 -5.92
CA PHE A 75 -3.06 -5.00 -5.17
C PHE A 75 -3.10 -4.71 -3.66
N LEU A 76 -2.05 -4.08 -3.10
CA LEU A 76 -1.96 -3.75 -1.68
C LEU A 76 -3.06 -2.78 -1.24
N ILE A 77 -3.40 -1.78 -2.04
CA ILE A 77 -4.50 -0.84 -1.76
C ILE A 77 -5.83 -1.59 -1.66
N LYS A 78 -6.12 -2.48 -2.62
CA LYS A 78 -7.35 -3.27 -2.63
C LYS A 78 -7.43 -4.24 -1.46
N ASP A 79 -6.33 -4.92 -1.15
CA ASP A 79 -6.27 -5.86 -0.02
C ASP A 79 -6.51 -5.13 1.31
N LEU A 80 -5.83 -3.99 1.53
CA LEU A 80 -6.04 -3.20 2.74
C LEU A 80 -7.47 -2.67 2.84
N LYS A 81 -8.01 -2.12 1.74
CA LYS A 81 -9.38 -1.62 1.71
C LYS A 81 -10.40 -2.71 2.06
N TYR A 82 -10.25 -3.90 1.45
CA TYR A 82 -11.10 -5.04 1.76
C TYR A 82 -11.04 -5.42 3.24
N ASN A 83 -9.84 -5.47 3.83
CA ASN A 83 -9.66 -5.78 5.25
C ASN A 83 -10.31 -4.71 6.16
N LEU A 84 -10.22 -3.42 5.82
CA LEU A 84 -10.87 -2.37 6.60
C LEU A 84 -12.39 -2.42 6.53
N GLU A 85 -12.96 -2.85 5.39
CA GLU A 85 -14.40 -2.94 5.19
C GLU A 85 -15.04 -4.22 5.78
N HIS A 86 -14.27 -5.30 5.95
CA HIS A 86 -14.82 -6.63 6.30
C HIS A 86 -14.25 -7.27 7.56
N ARG A 87 -13.15 -6.73 8.12
CA ARG A 87 -12.38 -7.39 9.18
C ARG A 87 -12.31 -6.59 10.49
N TYR A 88 -12.78 -5.35 10.50
CA TYR A 88 -12.93 -4.49 11.67
C TYR A 88 -14.39 -4.11 11.91
#